data_AF-A0A5N7A9K4-F1
#
_entry.id   AF-A0A5N7A9K4-F1
#
_cell.length_a   1.000
_cell.length_b   1.000
_cell.length_c   1.000
_cell.angle_alpha   90.00
_cell.angle_beta   90.00
_cell.angle_gamma   90.00
#
_symmetry.space_group_name_H-M   'P 1'
#
loop_
_entity.id
_entity.type
_entity.pdbx_description
1 polymer ?
#
loop_
_entity_poly.entity_id
_entity_poly.type
_entity_poly.pdbx_seq_one_letter_code
_entity_poly.pdbx_strand_id
1 'polypeptide(L)'
;MYLVNRRRKIYLVLAAAFLILQIFHLRSLLSGRPASKVHNLKYFTWETPDFAYFNNQFILHLASAVHNPLPSRKLLSPGITCPAIRGVQEATVIPVTDVFDEHGLQSLGYETDFQRWSDPAAKAASTKRVDYYTDIAEGQSQIIEAKAHTESYWQWSAIRFVLESFVLPWTPNRWRSAARRFQLTHPLQQCVDSVLPDLVPHAIAMHLRMWPSDLSFGQNDACYHGQVPVLKYIFSKCDWTGSYLYNNVLRVQESDTQPVIIATDSREHPAIVDLVRRLGPRAHFMEITATCTTAIRDAHPSDETQWRIATYWPIVEAAVMVQTESFIGSFWSTFSQLIAIRRQRIHRTFFVQNRLQEFVWQNRWIIILAFVGTLGLGVIRTSRRFR
;
A
#
# COMPACT_ATOMS: atom_id res chain seq x y z
N MET A 1 42.21 -23.05 -23.10
CA MET A 1 41.93 -21.83 -22.29
C MET A 1 41.08 -20.77 -23.04
N TYR A 2 41.33 -20.49 -24.33
CA TYR A 2 40.61 -19.48 -25.14
C TYR A 2 39.08 -19.72 -25.30
N LEU A 3 38.65 -20.97 -25.45
CA LEU A 3 37.24 -21.35 -25.61
C LEU A 3 36.39 -21.15 -24.34
N VAL A 4 36.99 -21.30 -23.16
CA VAL A 4 36.31 -21.13 -21.86
C VAL A 4 36.03 -19.65 -21.60
N ASN A 5 36.98 -18.78 -21.94
CA ASN A 5 36.82 -17.32 -21.84
C ASN A 5 35.79 -16.77 -22.84
N ARG A 6 35.69 -17.36 -24.04
CA ARG A 6 34.69 -16.98 -25.06
C ARG A 6 33.27 -17.36 -24.62
N ARG A 7 33.08 -18.55 -24.02
CA ARG A 7 31.79 -18.98 -23.47
C ARG A 7 31.34 -18.11 -22.29
N ARG A 8 32.24 -17.77 -21.35
CA ARG A 8 31.94 -16.86 -20.23
C ARG A 8 31.50 -15.47 -20.72
N LYS A 9 32.17 -14.91 -21.72
CA LYS A 9 31.77 -13.62 -22.33
C LYS A 9 30.39 -13.70 -22.99
N ILE A 10 30.09 -14.79 -23.69
CA ILE A 10 28.76 -15.00 -24.31
C ILE A 10 27.66 -15.09 -23.24
N TYR A 11 27.87 -15.82 -22.13
CA TYR A 11 26.90 -15.89 -21.05
C TYR A 11 26.68 -14.53 -20.37
N LEU A 12 27.73 -13.74 -20.16
CA LEU A 12 27.61 -12.39 -19.61
C LEU A 12 26.86 -11.45 -20.57
N VAL A 13 27.11 -11.53 -21.87
CA VAL A 13 26.41 -10.73 -22.89
C VAL A 13 24.93 -11.13 -22.99
N LEU A 14 24.61 -12.43 -22.90
CA LEU A 14 23.23 -12.91 -22.90
C LEU A 14 22.49 -12.51 -21.62
N ALA A 15 23.14 -12.58 -20.46
CA ALA A 15 22.56 -12.12 -19.19
C ALA A 15 22.31 -10.60 -19.19
N ALA A 16 23.26 -9.81 -19.73
CA ALA A 16 23.11 -8.38 -19.89
C ALA A 16 22.00 -8.01 -20.89
N ALA A 17 21.97 -8.66 -22.05
CA ALA A 17 20.91 -8.46 -23.05
C ALA A 17 19.53 -8.85 -22.51
N PHE A 18 19.45 -9.92 -21.72
CA PHE A 18 18.23 -10.33 -21.04
C PHE A 18 17.75 -9.30 -20.00
N LEU A 19 18.66 -8.78 -19.17
CA LEU A 19 18.36 -7.70 -18.23
C LEU A 19 17.88 -6.44 -18.95
N ILE A 20 18.54 -6.06 -20.05
CA ILE A 20 18.13 -4.92 -20.88
C ILE A 20 16.76 -5.17 -21.50
N LEU A 21 16.47 -6.38 -22.00
CA LEU A 21 15.17 -6.73 -22.56
C LEU A 21 14.07 -6.72 -21.49
N GLN A 22 14.34 -7.23 -20.28
CA GLN A 22 13.38 -7.19 -19.17
C GLN A 22 13.11 -5.75 -18.74
N ILE A 23 14.14 -4.91 -18.63
CA ILE A 23 13.98 -3.48 -18.34
C ILE A 23 13.18 -2.79 -19.46
N PHE A 24 13.44 -3.11 -20.73
CA PHE A 24 12.77 -2.50 -21.87
C PHE A 24 11.32 -2.97 -22.00
N HIS A 25 11.05 -4.26 -21.80
CA HIS A 25 9.72 -4.85 -21.86
C HIS A 25 8.86 -4.40 -20.69
N LEU A 26 9.46 -4.29 -19.50
CA LEU A 26 8.84 -3.69 -18.33
C LEU A 26 8.57 -2.21 -18.58
N ARG A 27 9.55 -1.46 -19.10
CA ARG A 27 9.35 -0.05 -19.48
C ARG A 27 8.24 0.08 -20.52
N SER A 28 8.15 -0.80 -21.52
CA SER A 28 7.08 -0.79 -22.52
C SER A 28 5.70 -1.12 -21.93
N LEU A 29 5.61 -2.11 -21.02
CA LEU A 29 4.37 -2.45 -20.30
C LEU A 29 3.90 -1.30 -19.41
N LEU A 30 4.85 -0.64 -18.76
CA LEU A 30 4.60 0.51 -17.90
C LEU A 30 4.34 1.80 -18.70
N SER A 31 4.95 1.96 -19.88
CA SER A 31 4.76 3.15 -20.75
C SER A 31 3.55 3.00 -21.68
N GLY A 32 3.00 1.79 -21.79
CA GLY A 32 1.79 1.54 -22.55
C GLY A 32 0.65 2.38 -22.00
N ARG A 33 0.12 3.28 -22.83
CA ARG A 33 -1.15 3.96 -22.54
C ARG A 33 -2.19 2.87 -22.33
N PRO A 34 -3.00 2.89 -21.25
CA PRO A 34 -4.18 2.05 -21.24
C PRO A 34 -5.03 2.47 -22.44
N ALA A 35 -5.09 1.62 -23.46
CA ALA A 35 -6.06 1.80 -24.53
C ALA A 35 -7.43 1.79 -23.83
N SER A 36 -8.15 2.89 -23.92
CA SER A 36 -9.34 3.21 -23.11
C SER A 36 -10.57 2.34 -23.44
N LYS A 37 -10.37 1.07 -23.80
CA LYS A 37 -11.43 0.12 -24.12
C LYS A 37 -11.12 -1.23 -23.47
N VAL A 38 -11.00 -1.26 -22.15
CA VAL A 38 -10.88 -2.52 -21.41
C VAL A 38 -12.27 -3.00 -21.02
N HIS A 39 -12.99 -3.60 -21.97
CA HIS A 39 -14.33 -4.18 -21.74
C HIS A 39 -14.31 -5.54 -21.00
N ASN A 40 -13.15 -6.02 -20.53
CA ASN A 40 -13.03 -7.38 -19.96
C ASN A 40 -12.45 -7.44 -18.53
N LEU A 41 -12.50 -6.37 -17.75
CA LEU A 41 -12.15 -6.39 -16.30
C LEU A 41 -13.39 -6.52 -15.40
N LYS A 42 -14.38 -7.34 -15.81
CA LYS A 42 -15.63 -7.63 -15.06
C LYS A 42 -15.44 -8.16 -13.62
N TYR A 43 -14.21 -8.46 -13.20
CA TYR A 43 -13.87 -9.10 -11.92
C TYR A 43 -12.96 -8.26 -11.03
N PHE A 44 -12.68 -7.01 -11.42
CA PHE A 44 -11.92 -6.07 -10.62
C PHE A 44 -12.86 -4.93 -10.22
N THR A 45 -13.77 -5.18 -9.28
CA THR A 45 -14.57 -4.11 -8.70
C THR A 45 -13.71 -3.33 -7.71
N TRP A 46 -12.70 -2.61 -8.20
CA TRP A 46 -12.01 -1.56 -7.45
C TRP A 46 -12.96 -0.38 -7.15
N GLU A 47 -14.25 -0.66 -7.08
CA GLU A 47 -15.36 0.25 -7.10
C GLU A 47 -15.34 1.05 -5.80
N THR A 48 -15.33 2.37 -5.97
CA THR A 48 -15.31 3.42 -4.94
C THR A 48 -13.96 3.66 -4.22
N PRO A 49 -13.33 4.83 -4.39
CA PRO A 49 -12.24 5.27 -3.50
C PRO A 49 -12.66 5.34 -2.02
N ASP A 50 -13.95 5.60 -1.77
CA ASP A 50 -14.54 5.66 -0.42
C ASP A 50 -14.71 4.28 0.23
N PHE A 51 -14.62 3.22 -0.57
CA PHE A 51 -14.89 1.84 -0.18
C PHE A 51 -13.91 1.36 0.92
N ALA A 52 -12.60 1.46 0.71
CA ALA A 52 -11.60 1.11 1.75
C ALA A 52 -11.18 2.30 2.62
N TYR A 53 -12.14 3.20 2.90
CA TYR A 53 -11.95 4.33 3.80
C TYR A 53 -10.76 5.19 3.34
N PHE A 54 -9.78 5.39 4.21
CA PHE A 54 -8.57 6.18 3.99
C PHE A 54 -7.52 5.51 3.10
N ASN A 55 -7.42 4.18 3.09
CA ASN A 55 -6.27 3.51 2.48
C ASN A 55 -6.24 3.66 0.95
N ASN A 56 -7.39 3.47 0.30
CA ASN A 56 -7.48 3.64 -1.15
C ASN A 56 -7.23 5.09 -1.56
N GLN A 57 -7.83 6.01 -0.80
CA GLN A 57 -7.61 7.44 -1.00
C GLN A 57 -6.14 7.80 -0.79
N PHE A 58 -5.45 7.22 0.19
CA PHE A 58 -4.03 7.49 0.38
C PHE A 58 -3.16 6.93 -0.76
N ILE A 59 -3.49 5.76 -1.33
CA ILE A 59 -2.80 5.25 -2.53
C ILE A 59 -2.96 6.22 -3.71
N LEU A 60 -4.14 6.84 -3.89
CA LEU A 60 -4.35 7.87 -4.92
C LEU A 60 -3.46 9.09 -4.70
N HIS A 61 -3.38 9.59 -3.46
CA HIS A 61 -2.51 10.70 -3.12
C HIS A 61 -1.04 10.33 -3.39
N LEU A 62 -0.63 9.15 -2.94
CA LEU A 62 0.73 8.67 -3.12
C LEU A 62 1.10 8.50 -4.60
N ALA A 63 0.21 7.94 -5.42
CA ALA A 63 0.43 7.79 -6.85
C ALA A 63 0.59 9.14 -7.56
N SER A 64 -0.24 10.11 -7.17
CA SER A 64 -0.16 11.49 -7.68
C SER A 64 1.21 12.11 -7.40
N ALA A 65 1.71 11.91 -6.17
CA ALA A 65 3.01 12.40 -5.74
C ALA A 65 4.19 11.67 -6.41
N VAL A 66 4.10 10.35 -6.61
CA VAL A 66 5.19 9.53 -7.17
C VAL A 66 5.38 9.76 -8.66
N HIS A 67 4.27 9.86 -9.39
CA HIS A 67 4.31 9.84 -10.83
C HIS A 67 4.22 11.26 -11.43
N ASN A 68 3.62 12.23 -10.73
CA ASN A 68 3.61 13.64 -11.14
C ASN A 68 4.26 14.61 -10.12
N PRO A 69 5.52 14.40 -9.72
CA PRO A 69 6.27 15.33 -8.86
C PRO A 69 6.76 16.53 -9.68
N LEU A 70 5.84 17.39 -10.09
CA LEU A 70 6.16 18.51 -10.97
C LEU A 70 6.51 19.76 -10.15
N PRO A 71 7.73 20.30 -10.22
CA PRO A 71 8.24 21.33 -9.30
C PRO A 71 7.53 22.69 -9.41
N SER A 72 6.90 22.99 -10.55
CA SER A 72 6.19 24.26 -10.80
C SER A 72 4.67 24.14 -10.74
N ARG A 73 4.13 22.98 -10.36
CA ARG A 73 2.69 22.69 -10.32
C ARG A 73 2.21 22.56 -8.88
N LYS A 74 0.97 22.97 -8.62
CA LYS A 74 0.26 22.63 -7.38
C LYS A 74 -0.91 21.67 -7.64
N LEU A 75 -1.01 20.60 -6.86
CA LEU A 75 -2.12 19.65 -6.88
C LEU A 75 -3.07 19.96 -5.72
N LEU A 76 -4.32 20.29 -6.04
CA LEU A 76 -5.38 20.30 -5.04
C LEU A 76 -5.81 18.86 -4.78
N SER A 77 -5.66 18.41 -3.54
CA SER A 77 -6.20 17.13 -3.11
C SER A 77 -7.74 17.12 -3.26
N PRO A 78 -8.37 15.98 -3.56
CA PRO A 78 -9.82 15.84 -3.51
C PRO A 78 -10.38 15.73 -2.07
N GLY A 79 -9.49 15.61 -1.07
CA GLY A 79 -9.83 15.48 0.34
C GLY A 79 -9.78 14.03 0.77
N ILE A 80 -10.24 13.76 1.99
CA ILE A 80 -10.44 12.43 2.52
C ILE A 80 -11.92 12.27 2.83
N THR A 81 -12.60 11.42 2.08
CA THR A 81 -13.98 11.02 2.37
C THR A 81 -13.98 10.06 3.56
N CYS A 82 -14.67 10.44 4.61
CA CYS A 82 -14.97 9.63 5.77
C CYS A 82 -16.41 9.10 5.58
N PRO A 83 -16.62 7.82 5.24
CA PRO A 83 -17.94 7.25 5.08
C PRO A 83 -18.70 7.21 6.42
N ALA A 84 -20.02 7.10 6.31
CA ALA A 84 -20.94 6.99 7.43
C ALA A 84 -20.81 5.62 8.14
N ILE A 85 -19.74 5.44 8.92
CA ILE A 85 -19.46 4.23 9.70
C ILE A 85 -19.06 4.59 11.13
N ARG A 86 -19.19 3.64 12.06
CA ARG A 86 -18.72 3.78 13.46
C ARG A 86 -19.27 5.03 14.19
N GLY A 87 -20.53 5.38 13.96
CA GLY A 87 -21.20 6.52 14.61
C GLY A 87 -21.14 7.82 13.82
N VAL A 88 -20.52 7.85 12.64
CA VAL A 88 -20.65 8.96 11.68
C VAL A 88 -21.97 8.78 10.92
N GLN A 89 -22.89 9.75 11.01
CA GLN A 89 -24.23 9.64 10.39
C GLN A 89 -24.21 9.87 8.87
N GLU A 90 -23.37 10.77 8.39
CA GLU A 90 -23.27 11.13 6.96
C GLU A 90 -21.83 11.12 6.48
N ALA A 91 -21.62 10.74 5.22
CA ALA A 91 -20.29 10.77 4.62
C ALA A 91 -19.75 12.20 4.63
N THR A 92 -18.61 12.41 5.28
CA THR A 92 -18.02 13.74 5.51
C THR A 92 -16.67 13.80 4.80
N VAL A 93 -16.40 14.88 4.06
CA VAL A 93 -15.08 15.09 3.44
C VAL A 93 -14.28 16.03 4.31
N ILE A 94 -13.11 15.56 4.77
CA ILE A 94 -12.13 16.40 5.47
C ILE A 94 -11.01 16.81 4.51
N PRO A 95 -10.39 17.98 4.69
CA PRO A 95 -9.23 18.35 3.90
C PRO A 95 -8.05 17.41 4.24
N VAL A 96 -7.17 17.17 3.27
CA VAL A 96 -6.00 16.30 3.47
C VAL A 96 -5.05 16.85 4.56
N THR A 97 -5.07 18.17 4.79
CA THR A 97 -4.32 18.88 5.82
C THR A 97 -4.82 18.61 7.24
N ASP A 98 -6.02 18.05 7.42
CA ASP A 98 -6.47 17.58 8.74
C ASP A 98 -5.67 16.35 9.19
N VAL A 99 -5.20 15.55 8.23
CA VAL A 99 -4.51 14.28 8.50
C VAL A 99 -3.00 14.40 8.34
N PHE A 100 -2.55 15.13 7.32
CA PHE A 100 -1.13 15.24 7.01
C PHE A 100 -0.62 16.68 7.17
N ASP A 101 0.60 16.80 7.69
CA ASP A 101 1.29 18.07 7.88
C ASP A 101 1.51 18.83 6.55
N GLU A 102 1.34 20.15 6.61
CA GLU A 102 1.41 21.04 5.45
C GLU A 102 2.78 21.03 4.78
N HIS A 103 3.86 21.09 5.55
CA HIS A 103 5.22 21.12 4.99
C HIS A 103 5.52 19.83 4.22
N GLY A 104 5.10 18.69 4.79
CA GLY A 104 5.14 17.40 4.11
C GLY A 104 4.40 17.40 2.76
N LEU A 105 3.16 17.87 2.76
CA LEU A 105 2.30 17.97 1.57
C LEU A 105 2.86 18.95 0.52
N GLN A 106 3.32 20.14 0.92
CA GLN A 106 3.93 21.13 0.03
C GLN A 106 5.18 20.57 -0.67
N SER A 107 6.01 19.82 0.06
CA SER A 107 7.20 19.17 -0.52
C SER A 107 6.87 18.12 -1.60
N LEU A 108 5.61 17.65 -1.63
CA LEU A 108 5.08 16.73 -2.63
C LEU A 108 4.30 17.45 -3.76
N GLY A 109 4.24 18.79 -3.72
CA GLY A 109 3.56 19.61 -4.70
C GLY A 109 2.05 19.76 -4.47
N TYR A 110 1.56 19.51 -3.24
CA TYR A 110 0.15 19.76 -2.91
C TYR A 110 -0.12 21.24 -2.59
N GLU A 111 -1.28 21.73 -3.03
CA GLU A 111 -1.84 22.98 -2.53
C GLU A 111 -2.39 22.76 -1.11
N THR A 112 -1.99 23.63 -0.19
CA THR A 112 -2.30 23.56 1.25
C THR A 112 -3.00 24.81 1.77
N ASP A 113 -3.15 25.84 0.95
CA ASP A 113 -3.88 27.05 1.32
C ASP A 113 -5.35 26.73 1.68
N PHE A 114 -5.67 26.85 2.98
CA PHE A 114 -6.98 26.54 3.56
C PHE A 114 -8.09 27.41 2.97
N GLN A 115 -7.80 28.68 2.60
CA GLN A 115 -8.82 29.57 2.05
C GLN A 115 -9.37 29.05 0.71
N ARG A 116 -8.55 28.32 -0.05
CA ARG A 116 -8.96 27.69 -1.32
C ARG A 116 -9.80 26.44 -1.11
N TRP A 117 -9.77 25.83 0.07
CA TRP A 117 -10.66 24.74 0.46
C TRP A 117 -12.02 25.24 0.95
N SER A 118 -12.02 26.35 1.68
CA SER A 118 -13.23 26.92 2.28
C SER A 118 -14.09 27.74 1.30
N ASP A 119 -13.55 28.19 0.17
CA ASP A 119 -14.29 28.93 -0.86
C ASP A 119 -14.44 28.11 -2.17
N PRO A 120 -15.62 27.49 -2.40
CA PRO A 120 -15.90 26.72 -3.61
C PRO A 120 -15.79 27.52 -4.92
N ALA A 121 -16.06 28.82 -4.89
CA ALA A 121 -16.02 29.68 -6.08
C ALA A 121 -14.56 30.01 -6.46
N ALA A 122 -13.74 30.38 -5.48
CA ALA A 122 -12.30 30.57 -5.68
C ALA A 122 -11.61 29.26 -6.12
N LYS A 123 -12.02 28.13 -5.54
CA LYS A 123 -11.57 26.79 -5.95
C LYS A 123 -11.88 26.54 -7.43
N ALA A 124 -13.13 26.74 -7.85
CA ALA A 124 -13.55 26.47 -9.23
C ALA A 124 -12.86 27.37 -10.27
N ALA A 125 -12.62 28.64 -9.93
CA ALA A 125 -12.02 29.61 -10.86
C ALA A 125 -10.53 29.39 -11.13
N SER A 126 -9.80 28.80 -10.18
CA SER A 126 -8.32 28.67 -10.22
C SER A 126 -7.82 27.24 -10.42
N THR A 127 -8.74 26.26 -10.48
CA THR A 127 -8.42 24.84 -10.48
C THR A 127 -8.88 24.15 -11.76
N LYS A 128 -7.94 23.54 -12.48
CA LYS A 128 -8.23 22.66 -13.61
C LYS A 128 -8.53 21.26 -13.10
N ARG A 129 -9.75 20.76 -13.33
CA ARG A 129 -10.11 19.37 -13.06
C ARG A 129 -9.62 18.46 -14.17
N VAL A 130 -9.10 17.29 -13.80
CA VAL A 130 -8.63 16.27 -14.75
C VAL A 130 -9.15 14.90 -14.36
N ASP A 131 -9.53 14.12 -15.39
CA ASP A 131 -10.08 12.77 -15.22
C ASP A 131 -9.02 11.67 -15.39
N TYR A 132 -7.95 11.93 -16.15
CA TYR A 132 -6.89 10.96 -16.43
C TYR A 132 -5.54 11.42 -15.88
N TYR A 133 -4.75 10.44 -15.47
CA TYR A 133 -3.40 10.68 -14.92
C TYR A 133 -2.48 11.38 -15.94
N THR A 134 -2.64 11.07 -17.22
CA THR A 134 -1.88 11.66 -18.33
C THR A 134 -2.15 13.15 -18.54
N ASP A 135 -3.24 13.66 -17.98
CA ASP A 135 -3.67 15.04 -18.17
C ASP A 135 -3.09 15.97 -17.07
N ILE A 136 -2.38 15.37 -16.10
CA ILE A 136 -1.60 16.08 -15.09
C ILE A 136 -0.25 16.44 -15.71
N ALA A 137 -0.13 17.64 -16.26
CA ALA A 137 1.08 18.13 -16.94
C ALA A 137 1.70 19.35 -16.25
N GLU A 138 2.95 19.68 -16.59
CA GLU A 138 3.57 20.96 -16.20
C GLU A 138 2.86 22.11 -16.92
N GLY A 139 2.62 23.19 -16.19
CA GLY A 139 1.99 24.39 -16.74
C GLY A 139 2.22 25.58 -15.82
N GLN A 140 2.18 26.78 -16.39
CA GLN A 140 2.24 27.99 -15.59
C GLN A 140 0.90 28.18 -14.86
N SER A 141 0.98 28.34 -13.54
CA SER A 141 -0.06 28.95 -12.69
C SER A 141 -1.35 28.16 -12.44
N GLN A 142 -1.57 27.01 -13.08
CA GLN A 142 -2.80 26.23 -12.89
C GLN A 142 -2.66 25.22 -11.76
N ILE A 143 -3.53 25.33 -10.76
CA ILE A 143 -3.74 24.26 -9.77
C ILE A 143 -4.50 23.14 -10.48
N ILE A 144 -4.12 21.89 -10.24
CA ILE A 144 -4.84 20.75 -10.80
C ILE A 144 -5.57 20.02 -9.68
N GLU A 145 -6.85 19.71 -9.87
CA GLU A 145 -7.61 18.80 -9.02
C GLU A 145 -7.85 17.49 -9.78
N ALA A 146 -7.24 16.41 -9.30
CA ALA A 146 -7.51 15.08 -9.81
C ALA A 146 -8.77 14.53 -9.14
N LYS A 147 -9.94 14.89 -9.69
CA LYS A 147 -11.25 14.39 -9.26
C LYS A 147 -11.82 13.52 -10.37
N ALA A 148 -11.29 12.31 -10.50
CA ALA A 148 -11.81 11.37 -11.47
C ALA A 148 -13.09 10.72 -10.92
N HIS A 149 -14.23 11.03 -11.54
CA HIS A 149 -15.41 10.16 -11.47
C HIS A 149 -15.21 8.87 -12.30
N THR A 150 -14.11 8.80 -13.07
CA THR A 150 -13.78 7.65 -13.92
C THR A 150 -12.88 6.66 -13.18
N GLU A 151 -13.17 5.37 -13.31
CA GLU A 151 -12.42 4.27 -12.67
C GLU A 151 -10.94 4.21 -13.10
N SER A 152 -10.60 4.84 -14.21
CA SER A 152 -9.31 4.72 -14.88
C SER A 152 -8.14 5.23 -14.04
N TYR A 153 -8.29 6.36 -13.33
CA TYR A 153 -7.23 6.95 -12.51
C TYR A 153 -6.90 6.10 -11.29
N TRP A 154 -7.94 5.62 -10.60
CA TRP A 154 -7.80 4.76 -9.42
C TRP A 154 -7.23 3.40 -9.76
N GLN A 155 -7.80 2.72 -10.75
CA GLN A 155 -7.33 1.43 -11.20
C GLN A 155 -5.85 1.48 -11.61
N TRP A 156 -5.46 2.51 -12.36
CA TRP A 156 -4.07 2.72 -12.74
C TRP A 156 -3.16 2.93 -11.51
N SER A 157 -3.59 3.79 -10.57
CA SER A 157 -2.84 4.09 -9.35
C SER A 157 -2.63 2.85 -8.49
N ALA A 158 -3.67 2.05 -8.28
CA ALA A 158 -3.61 0.82 -7.51
C ALA A 158 -2.72 -0.25 -8.17
N ILE A 159 -2.86 -0.48 -9.48
CA ILE A 159 -2.02 -1.43 -10.22
C ILE A 159 -0.55 -1.02 -10.16
N ARG A 160 -0.26 0.24 -10.45
CA ARG A 160 1.11 0.78 -10.38
C ARG A 160 1.68 0.69 -8.98
N PHE A 161 0.91 1.07 -7.97
CA PHE A 161 1.31 0.96 -6.57
C PHE A 161 1.75 -0.46 -6.23
N VAL A 162 0.91 -1.48 -6.51
CA VAL A 162 1.24 -2.88 -6.19
C VAL A 162 2.46 -3.34 -6.96
N LEU A 163 2.48 -3.12 -8.28
CA LEU A 163 3.56 -3.58 -9.14
C LEU A 163 4.89 -2.93 -8.76
N GLU A 164 4.93 -1.61 -8.66
CA GLU A 164 6.17 -0.87 -8.44
C GLU A 164 6.69 -0.92 -7.01
N SER A 165 5.79 -1.07 -6.04
CA SER A 165 6.17 -1.06 -4.62
C SER A 165 6.60 -2.43 -4.12
N PHE A 166 6.04 -3.51 -4.68
CA PHE A 166 6.21 -4.86 -4.13
C PHE A 166 6.72 -5.89 -5.13
N VAL A 167 6.25 -5.85 -6.38
CA VAL A 167 6.58 -6.88 -7.37
C VAL A 167 7.90 -6.58 -8.06
N LEU A 168 8.08 -5.33 -8.51
CA LEU A 168 9.23 -4.90 -9.28
C LEU A 168 10.41 -4.56 -8.36
N PRO A 169 11.64 -4.98 -8.69
CA PRO A 169 12.74 -4.98 -7.74
C PRO A 169 13.42 -3.61 -7.59
N TRP A 170 13.24 -2.68 -8.54
CA TRP A 170 14.03 -1.42 -8.63
C TRP A 170 13.21 -0.13 -8.43
N THR A 171 11.90 -0.25 -8.37
CA THR A 171 10.94 0.88 -8.32
C THR A 171 10.42 1.28 -6.92
N PRO A 172 10.55 0.49 -5.82
CA PRO A 172 9.90 0.83 -4.54
C PRO A 172 10.36 2.15 -3.90
N ASN A 173 11.57 2.62 -4.23
CA ASN A 173 12.19 3.76 -3.55
C ASN A 173 11.40 5.07 -3.73
N ARG A 174 10.81 5.31 -4.89
CA ARG A 174 10.04 6.53 -5.15
C ARG A 174 8.80 6.58 -4.26
N TRP A 175 8.08 5.47 -4.20
CA TRP A 175 6.91 5.29 -3.36
C TRP A 175 7.22 5.41 -1.87
N ARG A 176 8.26 4.73 -1.38
CA ARG A 176 8.72 4.87 0.01
C ARG A 176 9.18 6.29 0.35
N SER A 177 9.80 6.98 -0.61
CA SER A 177 10.24 8.37 -0.41
C SER A 177 9.05 9.33 -0.30
N ALA A 178 8.07 9.19 -1.18
CA ALA A 178 6.86 10.00 -1.14
C ALA A 178 6.03 9.71 0.12
N ALA A 179 5.86 8.44 0.48
CA ALA A 179 5.07 8.03 1.65
C ALA A 179 5.62 8.58 2.98
N ARG A 180 6.95 8.79 3.08
CA ARG A 180 7.60 9.40 4.25
C ARG A 180 7.35 10.90 4.38
N ARG A 181 7.00 11.58 3.29
CA ARG A 181 6.66 13.02 3.30
C ARG A 181 5.20 13.26 3.72
N PHE A 182 4.35 12.24 3.66
CA PHE A 182 3.02 12.26 4.29
C PHE A 182 3.14 12.02 5.81
N GLN A 183 3.64 13.04 6.51
CA GLN A 183 3.76 13.09 7.96
C GLN A 183 2.41 13.44 8.57
N LEU A 184 2.05 12.83 9.70
CA LEU A 184 0.79 13.13 10.36
C LEU A 184 0.80 14.53 10.97
N THR A 185 -0.37 15.14 11.08
CA THR A 185 -0.56 16.37 11.88
C THR A 185 -0.21 16.11 13.35
N HIS A 186 0.15 17.17 14.07
CA HIS A 186 0.55 17.07 15.47
C HIS A 186 -0.47 16.34 16.38
N PRO A 187 -1.79 16.60 16.32
CA PRO A 187 -2.77 15.88 17.13
C PRO A 187 -2.78 14.37 16.86
N LEU A 188 -2.67 13.96 15.59
CA LEU A 188 -2.61 12.55 15.20
C LEU A 188 -1.28 11.91 15.58
N GLN A 189 -0.17 12.64 15.52
CA GLN A 189 1.12 12.15 15.97
C GLN A 189 1.12 11.92 17.49
N GLN A 190 0.52 12.83 18.29
CA GLN A 190 0.32 12.63 19.73
C GLN A 190 -0.52 11.38 20.03
N CYS A 191 -1.57 11.12 19.24
CA CYS A 191 -2.31 9.87 19.33
C CYS A 191 -1.40 8.66 19.13
N VAL A 192 -0.61 8.64 18.06
CA VAL A 192 0.32 7.53 17.75
C VAL A 192 1.31 7.30 18.88
N ASP A 193 1.94 8.36 19.37
CA ASP A 193 2.97 8.27 20.41
C ASP A 193 2.40 7.83 21.77
N SER A 194 1.08 7.90 21.96
CA SER A 194 0.42 7.45 23.19
C SER A 194 0.05 5.97 23.21
N VAL A 195 0.01 5.29 22.05
CA VAL A 195 -0.47 3.90 21.96
C VAL A 195 0.68 2.94 22.24
N LEU A 196 0.61 2.25 23.38
CA LEU A 196 1.58 1.23 23.81
C LEU A 196 3.05 1.69 23.66
N PRO A 197 3.43 2.88 24.17
CA PRO A 197 4.69 3.55 23.86
C PRO A 197 5.93 2.70 24.17
N ASP A 198 5.88 1.92 25.25
CA ASP A 198 7.01 1.08 25.69
C ASP A 198 7.15 -0.21 24.87
N LEU A 199 6.07 -0.66 24.22
CA LEU A 199 6.06 -1.92 23.47
C LEU A 199 6.35 -1.71 21.99
N VAL A 200 5.79 -0.64 21.40
CA VAL A 200 5.80 -0.40 19.95
C VAL A 200 7.20 -0.52 19.35
N PRO A 201 8.26 0.15 19.86
CA PRO A 201 9.58 0.10 19.25
C PRO A 201 10.22 -1.30 19.16
N HIS A 202 9.75 -2.24 19.98
CA HIS A 202 10.29 -3.61 20.10
C HIS A 202 9.30 -4.69 19.66
N ALA A 203 8.10 -4.29 19.24
CA ALA A 203 7.03 -5.23 18.93
C ALA A 203 7.09 -5.77 17.50
N ILE A 204 6.47 -6.92 17.31
CA ILE A 204 6.00 -7.40 16.01
C ILE A 204 4.56 -6.90 15.85
N ALA A 205 4.29 -6.04 14.88
CA ALA A 205 2.93 -5.70 14.52
C ALA A 205 2.39 -6.70 13.50
N MET A 206 1.17 -7.18 13.70
CA MET A 206 0.52 -8.16 12.84
C MET A 206 -0.85 -7.63 12.43
N HIS A 207 -1.05 -7.37 11.13
CA HIS A 207 -2.33 -6.94 10.59
C HIS A 207 -3.05 -8.10 9.89
N LEU A 208 -4.23 -8.45 10.40
CA LEU A 208 -5.03 -9.59 9.96
C LEU A 208 -6.40 -9.13 9.52
N ARG A 209 -6.74 -9.42 8.27
CA ARG A 209 -8.06 -9.14 7.69
C ARG A 209 -8.84 -10.45 7.69
N MET A 210 -9.77 -10.60 8.62
CA MET A 210 -10.53 -11.82 8.88
C MET A 210 -11.99 -11.72 8.43
N TRP A 211 -12.51 -10.50 8.21
CA TRP A 211 -13.88 -10.32 7.72
C TRP A 211 -13.95 -10.67 6.22
N PRO A 212 -14.89 -11.54 5.77
CA PRO A 212 -15.34 -11.59 4.39
C PRO A 212 -15.92 -10.23 4.01
N SER A 213 -15.08 -9.41 3.42
CA SER A 213 -15.43 -8.07 3.03
C SER A 213 -15.20 -7.91 1.55
N ASP A 214 -16.20 -7.31 0.91
CA ASP A 214 -16.18 -6.80 -0.45
C ASP A 214 -14.90 -5.97 -0.76
N LEU A 215 -14.25 -5.45 0.30
CA LEU A 215 -13.09 -4.56 0.37
C LEU A 215 -11.75 -5.14 -0.14
N SER A 216 -11.75 -6.33 -0.72
CA SER A 216 -10.54 -7.04 -1.18
C SER A 216 -10.56 -7.16 -2.70
N PHE A 217 -9.95 -6.21 -3.41
CA PHE A 217 -9.88 -6.24 -4.89
C PHE A 217 -11.25 -6.39 -5.59
N GLY A 218 -12.32 -5.90 -4.97
CA GLY A 218 -13.63 -5.96 -5.60
C GLY A 218 -14.23 -7.35 -5.69
N GLN A 219 -14.30 -8.02 -4.55
CA GLN A 219 -14.81 -9.37 -4.51
C GLN A 219 -15.73 -9.50 -3.32
N ASN A 220 -16.98 -9.88 -3.57
CA ASN A 220 -18.01 -10.13 -2.56
C ASN A 220 -17.61 -11.21 -1.54
N ASP A 221 -16.48 -11.88 -1.75
CA ASP A 221 -15.89 -12.84 -0.84
C ASP A 221 -14.38 -12.52 -0.69
N ALA A 222 -13.96 -12.15 0.53
CA ALA A 222 -12.54 -11.90 0.84
C ALA A 222 -11.67 -13.13 0.55
N CYS A 223 -12.24 -14.32 0.46
CA CYS A 223 -11.57 -15.57 0.16
C CYS A 223 -11.77 -16.08 -1.26
N TYR A 224 -12.42 -15.31 -2.13
CA TYR A 224 -12.64 -15.70 -3.51
C TYR A 224 -11.34 -16.10 -4.22
N HIS A 225 -11.31 -17.35 -4.70
CA HIS A 225 -10.11 -17.99 -5.25
C HIS A 225 -9.87 -17.74 -6.75
N GLY A 226 -10.77 -17.03 -7.43
CA GLY A 226 -10.68 -16.73 -8.87
C GLY A 226 -9.79 -15.53 -9.25
N GLN A 227 -8.89 -15.11 -8.35
CA GLN A 227 -8.01 -13.94 -8.53
C GLN A 227 -6.81 -14.18 -9.46
N VAL A 228 -6.04 -13.10 -9.73
CA VAL A 228 -4.73 -13.08 -10.42
C VAL A 228 -3.95 -14.36 -10.06
N PRO A 229 -3.95 -15.38 -10.95
CA PRO A 229 -3.67 -16.75 -10.53
C PRO A 229 -2.30 -16.97 -9.92
N VAL A 230 -1.36 -16.05 -10.16
CA VAL A 230 0.03 -16.17 -9.74
C VAL A 230 0.23 -15.72 -8.29
N LEU A 231 -0.45 -14.67 -7.83
CA LEU A 231 -0.19 -14.07 -6.51
C LEU A 231 -0.63 -14.97 -5.34
N LYS A 232 -1.64 -15.83 -5.52
CA LYS A 232 -2.05 -16.82 -4.51
C LYS A 232 -0.95 -17.84 -4.17
N TYR A 233 -0.03 -18.09 -5.11
CA TYR A 233 1.13 -18.96 -4.89
C TYR A 233 2.28 -18.26 -4.17
N ILE A 234 2.16 -16.95 -3.92
CA ILE A 234 3.18 -16.12 -3.31
C ILE A 234 2.70 -15.58 -1.95
N PHE A 235 1.42 -15.21 -1.83
CA PHE A 235 0.87 -14.62 -0.62
C PHE A 235 -0.41 -15.33 -0.21
N SER A 236 -0.51 -15.61 1.08
CA SER A 236 -1.72 -16.19 1.65
C SER A 236 -2.83 -15.14 1.74
N LYS A 237 -4.06 -15.56 1.46
CA LYS A 237 -5.24 -14.69 1.42
C LYS A 237 -6.21 -14.99 2.56
N CYS A 238 -6.50 -16.27 2.79
CA CYS A 238 -7.57 -16.75 3.67
C CYS A 238 -7.26 -18.09 4.32
N ASP A 239 -8.23 -18.61 5.09
CA ASP A 239 -8.22 -19.92 5.77
C ASP A 239 -7.06 -20.08 6.74
N TRP A 240 -6.71 -18.99 7.40
CA TRP A 240 -5.66 -18.99 8.40
C TRP A 240 -6.14 -19.67 9.67
N THR A 241 -5.35 -20.60 10.19
CA THR A 241 -5.50 -21.12 11.55
C THR A 241 -4.64 -20.31 12.52
N GLY A 242 -4.92 -20.35 13.82
CA GLY A 242 -4.06 -19.68 14.80
C GLY A 242 -2.64 -20.24 14.82
N SER A 243 -2.47 -21.56 14.58
CA SER A 243 -1.14 -22.17 14.41
C SER A 243 -0.39 -21.65 13.19
N TYR A 244 -1.09 -21.42 12.08
CA TYR A 244 -0.51 -20.87 10.86
C TYR A 244 -0.01 -19.44 11.07
N LEU A 245 -0.81 -18.61 11.75
CA LEU A 245 -0.44 -17.24 12.09
C LEU A 245 0.70 -17.20 13.11
N TYR A 246 0.66 -18.08 14.11
CA TYR A 246 1.74 -18.21 15.10
C TYR A 246 3.08 -18.59 14.46
N ASN A 247 3.06 -19.50 13.47
CA ASN A 247 4.28 -19.84 12.71
C ASN A 247 4.85 -18.63 11.95
N ASN A 248 4.01 -17.70 11.48
CA ASN A 248 4.49 -16.46 10.87
C ASN A 248 5.16 -15.53 11.89
N VAL A 249 4.68 -15.51 13.15
CA VAL A 249 5.35 -14.80 14.25
C VAL A 249 6.70 -15.44 14.57
N LEU A 250 6.74 -16.77 14.78
CA LEU A 250 7.96 -17.51 15.08
C LEU A 250 9.06 -17.30 14.05
N ARG A 251 8.68 -17.12 12.78
CA ARG A 251 9.62 -16.87 11.68
C ARG A 251 10.36 -15.54 11.80
N VAL A 252 9.71 -14.51 12.33
CA VAL A 252 10.22 -13.13 12.28
C VAL A 252 10.70 -12.61 13.64
N GLN A 253 10.26 -13.26 14.73
CA GLN A 253 10.64 -12.87 16.08
C GLN A 253 12.15 -12.99 16.30
N GLU A 254 12.72 -12.03 17.02
CA GLU A 254 14.12 -12.08 17.46
C GLU A 254 14.27 -12.71 18.85
N SER A 255 13.19 -12.72 19.63
CA SER A 255 13.14 -13.31 20.97
C SER A 255 11.78 -13.95 21.23
N ASP A 256 11.77 -15.01 22.04
CA ASP A 256 10.56 -15.72 22.47
C ASP A 256 9.66 -14.88 23.38
N THR A 257 10.15 -13.73 23.86
CA THR A 257 9.42 -12.78 24.71
C THR A 257 8.94 -11.54 23.95
N GLN A 258 9.24 -11.43 22.64
CA GLN A 258 8.95 -10.23 21.87
C GLN A 258 7.44 -9.95 21.82
N PRO A 259 6.97 -8.74 22.19
CA PRO A 259 5.56 -8.37 22.13
C PRO A 259 5.00 -8.48 20.71
N VAL A 260 3.73 -8.87 20.61
CA VAL A 260 3.00 -8.97 19.34
C VAL A 260 1.74 -8.12 19.41
N ILE A 261 1.75 -7.02 18.66
CA ILE A 261 0.60 -6.12 18.53
C ILE A 261 -0.28 -6.61 17.38
N ILE A 262 -1.51 -7.00 17.67
CA ILE A 262 -2.46 -7.54 16.70
C ILE A 262 -3.47 -6.47 16.32
N ALA A 263 -3.52 -6.12 15.04
CA ALA A 263 -4.58 -5.33 14.44
C ALA A 263 -5.46 -6.26 13.62
N THR A 264 -6.74 -6.37 13.98
CA THR A 264 -7.71 -7.23 13.29
C THR A 264 -9.08 -6.57 13.25
N ASP A 265 -9.82 -6.87 12.20
CA ASP A 265 -11.22 -6.48 12.03
C ASP A 265 -12.20 -7.42 12.76
N SER A 266 -11.75 -8.59 13.21
CA SER A 266 -12.55 -9.54 14.00
C SER A 266 -11.70 -10.19 15.10
N ARG A 267 -11.83 -9.69 16.34
CA ARG A 267 -11.11 -10.23 17.51
C ARG A 267 -11.61 -11.62 17.93
N GLU A 268 -12.88 -11.90 17.67
CA GLU A 268 -13.56 -13.15 18.05
C GLU A 268 -13.34 -14.28 17.03
N HIS A 269 -12.77 -13.98 15.86
CA HIS A 269 -12.53 -15.00 14.84
C HIS A 269 -11.70 -16.17 15.42
N PRO A 270 -12.07 -17.45 15.20
CA PRO A 270 -11.41 -18.60 15.85
C PRO A 270 -9.88 -18.64 15.70
N ALA A 271 -9.38 -18.25 14.53
CA ALA A 271 -7.94 -18.15 14.27
C ALA A 271 -7.22 -17.09 15.13
N ILE A 272 -7.88 -15.97 15.42
CA ILE A 272 -7.33 -14.91 16.27
C ILE A 272 -7.35 -15.36 17.73
N VAL A 273 -8.45 -15.95 18.19
CA VAL A 273 -8.57 -16.50 19.54
C VAL A 273 -7.48 -17.57 19.78
N ASP A 274 -7.28 -18.48 18.82
CA ASP A 274 -6.21 -19.48 18.91
C ASP A 274 -4.81 -18.84 18.88
N LEU A 275 -4.58 -17.83 18.04
CA LEU A 275 -3.31 -17.09 18.00
C LEU A 275 -3.01 -16.40 19.35
N VAL A 276 -3.97 -15.66 19.91
CA VAL A 276 -3.83 -14.98 21.21
C VAL A 276 -3.49 -15.99 22.30
N ARG A 277 -4.21 -17.11 22.34
CA ARG A 277 -3.93 -18.20 23.29
C ARG A 277 -2.49 -18.75 23.17
N ARG A 278 -1.97 -18.87 21.94
CA ARG A 278 -0.60 -19.34 21.69
C ARG A 278 0.47 -18.32 22.07
N LEU A 279 0.19 -17.04 21.84
CA LEU A 279 1.09 -15.94 22.20
C LEU A 279 1.09 -15.65 23.71
N GLY A 280 -0.02 -15.97 24.40
CA GLY A 280 -0.18 -15.73 25.83
C GLY A 280 0.00 -14.24 26.17
N PRO A 281 0.84 -13.89 27.16
CA PRO A 281 1.00 -12.51 27.63
C PRO A 281 1.66 -11.57 26.60
N ARG A 282 2.21 -12.11 25.50
CA ARG A 282 2.83 -11.32 24.42
C ARG A 282 1.81 -10.68 23.49
N ALA A 283 0.55 -11.12 23.52
CA ALA A 283 -0.48 -10.62 22.61
C ALA A 283 -1.07 -9.30 23.15
N HIS A 284 -0.97 -8.25 22.35
CA HIS A 284 -1.52 -6.93 22.68
C HIS A 284 -2.44 -6.46 21.56
N PHE A 285 -3.52 -5.77 21.94
CA PHE A 285 -4.37 -5.02 21.01
C PHE A 285 -4.17 -3.53 21.27
N MET A 286 -4.21 -2.73 20.20
CA MET A 286 -4.23 -1.28 20.34
C MET A 286 -5.60 -0.83 20.79
N GLU A 287 -5.62 0.19 21.64
CA GLU A 287 -6.84 0.84 22.13
C GLU A 287 -6.64 2.35 22.14
N ILE A 288 -7.75 3.08 21.98
CA ILE A 288 -7.74 4.54 22.03
C ILE A 288 -7.43 4.98 23.46
N THR A 289 -6.42 5.83 23.62
CA THR A 289 -6.00 6.33 24.92
C THR A 289 -6.71 7.64 25.27
N ALA A 290 -6.72 7.99 26.56
CA ALA A 290 -7.20 9.28 27.02
C ALA A 290 -6.41 10.45 26.41
N THR A 291 -5.10 10.26 26.21
CA THR A 291 -4.22 11.24 25.53
C THR A 291 -4.66 11.46 24.09
N CYS A 292 -4.95 10.40 23.34
CA CYS A 292 -5.42 10.51 21.96
C CYS A 292 -6.79 11.22 21.87
N THR A 293 -7.74 10.83 22.71
CA THR A 293 -9.05 11.48 22.80
C THR A 293 -8.91 12.98 23.10
N THR A 294 -8.00 13.35 24.00
CA THR A 294 -7.73 14.74 24.37
C THR A 294 -7.09 15.50 23.21
N ALA A 295 -6.08 14.93 22.55
CA ALA A 295 -5.42 15.57 21.41
C ALA A 295 -6.39 15.90 20.27
N ILE A 296 -7.32 14.98 19.95
CA ILE A 296 -8.35 15.21 18.93
C ILE A 296 -9.37 16.26 19.38
N ARG A 297 -9.82 16.19 20.63
CA ARG A 297 -10.77 17.16 21.21
C ARG A 297 -10.22 18.58 21.22
N ASP A 298 -8.94 18.75 21.52
CA ASP A 298 -8.33 20.07 21.63
C ASP A 298 -8.04 20.68 20.24
N ALA A 299 -7.99 19.85 19.19
CA ALA A 299 -7.73 20.27 17.81
C ALA A 299 -8.98 20.57 16.97
N HIS A 300 -10.16 20.13 17.42
CA HIS A 300 -11.39 20.19 16.63
C HIS A 300 -12.60 20.63 17.46
N PRO A 301 -13.68 21.12 16.81
CA PRO A 301 -14.93 21.44 17.50
C PRO A 301 -15.47 20.25 18.32
N SER A 302 -16.09 20.55 19.47
CA SER A 302 -16.57 19.53 20.41
C SER A 302 -17.63 18.61 19.81
N ASP A 303 -18.47 19.14 18.92
CA ASP A 303 -19.49 18.41 18.17
C ASP A 303 -18.92 17.45 17.12
N GLU A 304 -17.65 17.64 16.72
CA GLU A 304 -16.99 16.76 15.75
C GLU A 304 -16.13 15.65 16.38
N THR A 305 -15.84 15.77 17.68
CA THR A 305 -14.83 14.95 18.36
C THR A 305 -15.14 13.44 18.25
N GLN A 306 -16.39 13.03 18.49
CA GLN A 306 -16.75 11.61 18.49
C GLN A 306 -16.54 10.93 17.13
N TRP A 307 -17.01 11.57 16.06
CA TRP A 307 -16.89 10.99 14.71
C TRP A 307 -15.45 11.06 14.20
N ARG A 308 -14.68 12.11 14.54
CA ARG A 308 -13.26 12.25 14.21
C ARG A 308 -12.41 11.18 14.89
N ILE A 309 -12.66 10.87 16.17
CA ILE A 309 -11.96 9.77 16.87
C ILE A 309 -12.17 8.44 16.13
N ALA A 310 -13.42 8.10 15.81
CA ALA A 310 -13.75 6.84 15.13
C ALA A 310 -13.13 6.75 13.72
N THR A 311 -13.08 7.89 13.04
CA THR A 311 -12.52 8.13 11.71
C THR A 311 -11.00 8.03 11.69
N TYR A 312 -10.32 8.69 12.62
CA TYR A 312 -8.86 8.73 12.66
C TYR A 312 -8.23 7.47 13.22
N TRP A 313 -8.98 6.65 13.96
CA TRP A 313 -8.42 5.47 14.60
C TRP A 313 -7.67 4.51 13.64
N PRO A 314 -8.21 4.11 12.46
CA PRO A 314 -7.44 3.31 11.51
C PRO A 314 -6.16 3.98 10.99
N ILE A 315 -6.14 5.32 10.91
CA ILE A 315 -4.96 6.08 10.48
C ILE A 315 -3.89 6.01 11.57
N VAL A 316 -4.30 6.20 12.83
CA VAL A 316 -3.45 6.07 14.02
C VAL A 316 -2.92 4.65 14.13
N GLU A 317 -3.77 3.62 14.05
CA GLU A 317 -3.37 2.21 14.07
C GLU A 317 -2.30 1.91 13.01
N ALA A 318 -2.53 2.35 11.76
CA ALA A 318 -1.54 2.16 10.70
C ALA A 318 -0.22 2.85 11.00
N ALA A 319 -0.24 4.06 11.56
CA ALA A 319 0.97 4.81 11.88
C ALA A 319 1.74 4.23 13.08
N VAL A 320 1.05 3.73 14.11
CA VAL A 320 1.66 2.96 15.21
C VAL A 320 2.39 1.73 14.64
N MET A 321 1.74 0.98 13.76
CA MET A 321 2.34 -0.22 13.13
C MET A 321 3.53 0.09 12.20
N VAL A 322 3.70 1.34 11.75
CA VAL A 322 4.89 1.75 10.98
C VAL A 322 6.13 1.87 11.88
N GLN A 323 5.95 2.17 13.16
CA GLN A 323 7.02 2.40 14.12
C GLN A 323 7.56 1.11 14.76
N THR A 324 6.87 -0.03 14.58
CA THR A 324 7.30 -1.29 15.19
C THR A 324 8.57 -1.87 14.56
N GLU A 325 9.30 -2.68 15.32
CA GLU A 325 10.53 -3.33 14.86
C GLU A 325 10.29 -4.21 13.62
N SER A 326 9.25 -5.05 13.70
CA SER A 326 8.82 -5.96 12.64
C SER A 326 7.35 -5.79 12.33
N PHE A 327 6.97 -6.06 11.07
CA PHE A 327 5.57 -6.05 10.63
C PHE A 327 5.25 -7.29 9.79
N ILE A 328 4.12 -7.94 10.09
CA ILE A 328 3.53 -9.02 9.31
C ILE A 328 2.16 -8.53 8.80
N GLY A 329 2.04 -8.30 7.51
CA GLY A 329 0.80 -7.84 6.89
C GLY A 329 0.07 -8.90 6.06
N SER A 330 -1.21 -8.67 5.81
CA SER A 330 -1.93 -9.34 4.71
C SER A 330 -1.59 -8.64 3.40
N PHE A 331 -0.93 -9.32 2.45
CA PHE A 331 -0.58 -8.70 1.17
C PHE A 331 -1.81 -8.18 0.41
N TRP A 332 -2.96 -8.81 0.62
CA TRP A 332 -4.21 -8.48 -0.06
C TRP A 332 -4.93 -7.27 0.53
N SER A 333 -4.42 -6.71 1.63
CA SER A 333 -4.98 -5.54 2.28
C SER A 333 -4.20 -4.27 1.92
N THR A 334 -4.90 -3.26 1.41
CA THR A 334 -4.30 -1.94 1.14
C THR A 334 -3.76 -1.28 2.40
N PHE A 335 -4.37 -1.53 3.57
CA PHE A 335 -3.86 -1.13 4.89
C PHE A 335 -2.45 -1.68 5.14
N SER A 336 -2.26 -3.00 4.96
CA SER A 336 -0.95 -3.63 5.14
C SER A 336 0.09 -3.17 4.11
N GLN A 337 -0.32 -2.97 2.85
CA GLN A 337 0.57 -2.46 1.81
C GLN A 337 1.05 -1.05 2.15
N LEU A 338 0.17 -0.17 2.64
CA LEU A 338 0.56 1.19 3.05
C LEU A 338 1.52 1.20 4.23
N ILE A 339 1.27 0.40 5.26
CA ILE A 339 2.22 0.23 6.38
C ILE A 339 3.58 -0.22 5.82
N ALA A 340 3.59 -1.26 4.99
CA ALA A 340 4.81 -1.81 4.42
C ALA A 340 5.66 -0.78 3.65
N ILE A 341 5.02 0.19 3.00
CA ILE A 341 5.71 1.23 2.23
C ILE A 341 6.17 2.43 3.06
N ARG A 342 5.47 2.74 4.14
CA ARG A 342 5.84 3.83 5.07
C ARG A 342 6.97 3.43 6.00
N ARG A 343 7.12 2.13 6.27
CA ARG A 343 8.20 1.58 7.11
C ARG A 343 9.58 1.90 6.55
N GLN A 344 10.49 2.26 7.46
CA GLN A 344 11.89 2.53 7.13
C GLN A 344 12.60 1.26 6.63
N ARG A 345 13.72 1.41 5.91
CA ARG A 345 14.49 0.26 5.41
C ARG A 345 15.08 -0.62 6.51
N ILE A 346 15.37 -0.02 7.67
CA ILE A 346 15.86 -0.73 8.85
C ILE A 346 14.78 -1.62 9.48
N HIS A 347 13.50 -1.29 9.26
CA HIS A 347 12.37 -2.02 9.80
C HIS A 347 12.06 -3.23 8.91
N ARG A 348 11.91 -4.40 9.52
CA ARG A 348 11.65 -5.64 8.78
C ARG A 348 10.15 -5.71 8.45
N THR A 349 9.83 -6.10 7.22
CA THR A 349 8.46 -6.18 6.72
C THR A 349 8.25 -7.52 6.01
N PHE A 350 7.22 -8.22 6.45
CA PHE A 350 6.84 -9.54 5.96
C PHE A 350 5.36 -9.54 5.60
N PHE A 351 4.97 -10.51 4.78
CA PHE A 351 3.57 -10.81 4.52
C PHE A 351 3.25 -12.22 4.99
N VAL A 352 1.99 -12.45 5.33
CA VAL A 352 1.49 -13.76 5.74
C VAL A 352 1.70 -14.76 4.61
N GLN A 353 2.53 -15.77 4.88
CA GLN A 353 2.95 -16.78 3.91
C GLN A 353 3.12 -18.13 4.60
N ASN A 354 2.88 -19.21 3.86
CA ASN A 354 3.38 -20.53 4.23
C ASN A 354 4.86 -20.69 3.79
N ARG A 355 5.51 -21.77 4.24
CA ARG A 355 6.93 -22.04 3.91
C ARG A 355 7.21 -22.10 2.41
N LEU A 356 6.29 -22.68 1.62
CA LEU A 356 6.46 -22.80 0.18
C LEU A 356 6.34 -21.43 -0.53
N GLN A 357 5.33 -20.64 -0.15
CA GLN A 357 5.10 -19.29 -0.63
C GLN A 357 6.30 -18.38 -0.34
N GLU A 358 6.85 -18.47 0.88
CA GLU A 358 8.07 -17.76 1.25
C GLU A 358 9.27 -18.17 0.39
N PHE A 359 9.50 -19.48 0.25
CA PHE A 359 10.59 -20.00 -0.56
C PHE A 359 10.51 -19.50 -2.01
N VAL A 360 9.31 -19.55 -2.61
CA VAL A 360 9.04 -19.03 -3.96
C VAL A 360 9.33 -17.53 -4.02
N TRP A 361 8.87 -16.76 -3.05
CA TRP A 361 9.07 -15.31 -3.02
C TRP A 361 10.54 -14.93 -2.90
N GLN A 362 11.28 -15.55 -1.97
CA GLN A 362 12.71 -15.29 -1.78
C GLN A 362 13.53 -15.64 -3.02
N ASN A 363 13.18 -16.72 -3.71
CA ASN A 363 13.91 -17.22 -4.87
C ASN A 363 13.34 -16.75 -6.23
N ARG A 364 12.34 -15.87 -6.24
CA ARG A 364 11.56 -15.53 -7.44
C ARG A 364 12.41 -15.11 -8.64
N TRP A 365 13.47 -14.32 -8.43
CA TRP A 365 14.33 -13.87 -9.53
C TRP A 365 15.18 -15.01 -10.11
N ILE A 366 15.66 -15.92 -9.28
CA ILE A 366 16.40 -17.10 -9.73
C ILE A 366 15.46 -18.02 -10.52
N ILE A 367 14.23 -18.22 -10.03
CA ILE A 367 13.21 -19.03 -10.71
C ILE A 367 12.86 -18.43 -12.08
N ILE A 368 12.62 -17.11 -12.15
CA ILE A 368 12.33 -16.39 -13.40
C ILE A 368 13.51 -16.51 -14.37
N LEU A 369 14.74 -16.29 -13.90
CA LEU A 369 15.96 -16.40 -14.71
C LEU A 369 16.14 -17.82 -15.27
N ALA A 370 15.92 -18.85 -14.46
CA ALA A 370 16.01 -20.24 -14.88
C ALA A 370 14.96 -20.56 -15.97
N PHE A 371 13.72 -20.10 -15.79
CA PHE A 371 12.63 -20.34 -16.74
C PHE A 371 12.87 -19.65 -18.10
N VAL A 372 13.37 -18.42 -18.09
CA VAL A 372 13.70 -17.76 -19.37
C VAL A 372 14.94 -18.39 -20.01
N GLY A 373 15.92 -18.81 -19.21
CA GLY A 373 17.09 -19.55 -19.71
C GLY A 373 16.70 -20.84 -20.43
N THR A 374 15.79 -21.63 -19.86
CA THR A 374 15.31 -22.88 -20.48
C THR A 374 14.49 -22.63 -21.74
N LEU A 375 13.60 -21.63 -21.74
CA LEU A 375 12.85 -21.19 -22.93
C LEU A 375 13.79 -20.76 -24.06
N GLY A 376 14.78 -19.92 -23.76
CA GLY A 376 15.77 -19.45 -24.73
C GLY A 376 16.59 -20.60 -25.33
N LEU A 377 17.02 -21.56 -24.51
CA LEU A 377 17.69 -22.78 -25.00
C LEU A 377 16.78 -23.64 -25.87
N GLY A 378 15.48 -23.72 -25.54
CA GLY A 378 14.47 -24.40 -26.34
C GLY A 378 14.34 -23.81 -27.74
N VAL A 379 14.18 -22.48 -27.84
CA VAL A 379 14.09 -21.75 -29.11
C VAL A 379 15.36 -21.89 -29.96
N ILE A 380 16.55 -21.85 -29.34
CA ILE A 380 17.81 -22.07 -30.05
C ILE A 380 17.90 -23.50 -30.60
N ARG A 381 17.44 -24.50 -29.84
CA ARG A 381 17.45 -25.91 -30.29
C ARG A 381 16.47 -26.16 -31.43
N THR A 382 15.28 -25.59 -31.40
CA THR A 382 14.31 -25.72 -32.50
C THR A 382 14.78 -24.96 -33.75
N SER A 383 15.25 -23.72 -33.62
CA SER A 383 15.77 -22.95 -34.77
C SER A 383 16.97 -23.64 -35.47
N ARG A 384 17.81 -24.39 -34.74
CA ARG A 384 18.90 -25.20 -35.29
C ARG A 384 18.47 -26.53 -35.90
N ARG A 385 17.24 -27.00 -35.66
CA ARG A 385 16.66 -28.19 -36.31
C ARG A 385 15.92 -27.84 -37.61
N PHE A 386 15.53 -26.58 -37.78
CA PHE A 386 14.85 -26.06 -38.98
C PHE A 386 15.80 -25.36 -39.97
N ARG A 387 17.10 -25.25 -39.63
CA ARG A 387 18.20 -25.04 -40.57
C ARG A 387 18.91 -26.38 -40.76
#